data_AF-A0A9D8E2T6-F1
#
_entry.id   AF-A0A9D8E2T6-F1
#
_cell.length_a   1.000
_cell.length_b   1.000
_cell.length_c   1.000
_cell.angle_alpha   90.00
_cell.angle_beta   90.00
_cell.angle_gamma   90.00
#
_symmetry.space_group_name_H-M   'P 1'
#
loop_
_entity.id
_entity.type
_entity.pdbx_description
1 polymer ?
#
loop_
_entity_poly.entity_id
_entity_poly.type
_entity_poly.pdbx_seq_one_letter_code
_entity_poly.pdbx_strand_id
1 'polypeptide(L)'
;MFDIGLGEMLAIAVIGLLVIGPDRLPYYAAKAARGARDLKRYVDKARTEIKESVNLSDLGLEEVKEISRLTELDDKKGRRTDDIT
;
A
#
# COMPACT_ATOMS: atom_id res chain seq x y z
N MET A 1 -6.64 8.48 17.32
CA MET A 1 -6.60 9.84 16.74
C MET A 1 -6.87 9.78 15.24
N PHE A 2 -8.13 9.43 14.92
CA PHE A 2 -8.88 9.56 13.66
C PHE A 2 -10.18 8.81 13.95
N ASP A 3 -11.01 9.38 14.83
CA ASP A 3 -12.31 8.82 15.20
C ASP A 3 -13.35 9.19 14.13
N ILE A 4 -13.05 8.88 12.87
CA ILE A 4 -13.96 9.12 11.76
C ILE A 4 -15.11 8.13 11.84
N GLY A 5 -16.18 8.57 12.50
CA GLY A 5 -17.47 7.91 12.50
C GLY A 5 -18.24 8.11 11.19
N LEU A 6 -19.33 7.38 11.03
CA LEU A 6 -20.21 7.49 9.85
C LEU A 6 -20.70 8.93 9.62
N GLY A 7 -20.95 9.70 10.69
CA GLY A 7 -21.37 11.09 10.60
C GLY A 7 -20.31 12.03 10.02
N GLU A 8 -19.04 11.84 10.40
CA GLU A 8 -17.93 12.64 9.88
C GLU A 8 -17.66 12.33 8.40
N MET A 9 -17.77 11.05 8.00
CA MET A 9 -17.69 10.66 6.58
C MET A 9 -18.77 11.33 5.74
N LEU A 10 -20.02 11.40 6.25
CA LEU A 10 -21.12 12.06 5.56
C LEU A 10 -20.87 13.57 5.44
N ALA A 11 -20.37 14.22 6.50
CA ALA A 11 -20.04 15.64 6.47
C ALA A 11 -18.96 15.96 5.42
N ILE A 12 -17.89 15.17 5.36
CA ILE A 12 -16.84 15.32 4.34
C ILE A 12 -17.41 15.11 2.93
N ALA A 13 -18.28 14.11 2.75
CA ALA A 13 -18.93 13.88 1.46
C ALA A 13 -19.75 15.10 1.02
N VAL A 14 -20.59 15.65 1.91
CA VAL A 14 -21.39 16.85 1.62
C VAL A 14 -20.50 18.05 1.28
N ILE A 15 -19.44 18.29 2.05
CA ILE A 15 -18.48 19.37 1.77
C ILE A 15 -17.81 19.18 0.41
N GLY A 16 -17.36 17.96 0.11
CA GLY A 16 -16.75 17.63 -1.18
C GLY A 16 -17.71 17.87 -2.36
N LEU A 17 -18.98 17.51 -2.20
CA LEU A 17 -20.02 17.77 -3.19
C LEU A 17 -20.31 19.26 -3.35
N LEU A 18 -20.26 20.06 -2.28
CA LEU A 18 -20.45 21.52 -2.36
C LEU A 18 -19.28 22.24 -3.04
N VAL A 19 -18.04 21.87 -2.70
CA VAL A 19 -16.84 22.54 -3.21
C VAL A 19 -16.59 22.22 -4.69
N ILE A 20 -16.71 20.94 -5.05
CA ILE A 20 -16.39 20.47 -6.42
C ILE A 20 -17.66 20.42 -7.28
N GLY A 21 -18.80 20.08 -6.68
CA GLY A 21 -20.05 19.78 -7.38
C GLY A 21 -20.30 18.27 -7.51
N PRO A 22 -21.56 17.80 -7.32
CA PRO A 22 -21.90 16.37 -7.41
C PRO A 22 -21.63 15.75 -8.78
N ASP A 23 -21.78 16.52 -9.86
CA ASP A 23 -21.50 16.06 -11.22
C ASP A 23 -20.00 16.02 -11.56
N ARG A 24 -19.21 16.86 -10.88
CA ARG A 24 -17.80 17.09 -11.18
C ARG A 24 -16.89 16.14 -10.41
N LEU A 25 -17.24 15.81 -9.17
CA LEU A 25 -16.52 14.86 -8.32
C LEU A 25 -16.28 13.50 -9.00
N PRO A 26 -17.29 12.80 -9.56
CA PRO A 26 -17.09 11.52 -10.24
C PRO A 26 -16.23 11.67 -11.51
N TYR A 27 -16.36 12.78 -12.23
CA TYR A 27 -15.55 13.06 -13.40
C TYR A 27 -14.05 13.18 -13.07
N TYR A 28 -13.71 13.97 -12.05
CA TYR A 28 -12.33 14.14 -11.60
C TYR A 28 -11.76 12.87 -10.97
N ALA A 29 -12.56 12.16 -10.16
CA ALA A 29 -12.17 10.86 -9.60
C ALA A 29 -11.83 9.85 -10.72
N ALA A 30 -12.68 9.75 -11.74
CA ALA A 30 -12.45 8.86 -12.88
C ALA A 30 -11.20 9.26 -13.68
N LYS A 31 -10.92 10.56 -13.84
CA LYS A 31 -9.73 11.05 -14.53
C LYS A 31 -8.45 10.70 -13.75
N ALA A 32 -8.45 10.92 -12.43
CA ALA A 32 -7.35 10.56 -11.56
C ALA A 32 -7.11 9.04 -11.54
N ALA A 33 -8.19 8.24 -11.45
CA ALA A 33 -8.12 6.79 -11.47
C ALA A 33 -7.52 6.26 -12.78
N ARG A 34 -7.89 6.83 -13.93
CA ARG A 34 -7.28 6.50 -15.22
C ARG A 34 -5.78 6.82 -15.23
N GLY A 35 -5.39 8.02 -14.80
CA GLY A 35 -3.98 8.42 -14.72
C GLY A 35 -3.15 7.53 -13.78
N ALA A 36 -3.69 7.18 -12.62
CA ALA A 36 -3.04 6.26 -11.69
C ALA A 36 -2.90 4.84 -12.28
N ARG A 37 -3.91 4.37 -13.03
CA ARG A 37 -3.87 3.08 -13.72
C ARG A 37 -2.83 3.06 -14.82
N ASP A 38 -2.70 4.14 -15.56
CA ASP A 38 -1.69 4.28 -16.61
C ASP A 38 -0.29 4.33 -15.99
N LEU A 39 -0.09 5.10 -14.91
CA LEU A 39 1.16 5.09 -14.14
C LEU A 39 1.52 3.69 -13.65
N LYS A 40 0.56 2.97 -13.06
CA LYS A 40 0.75 1.58 -12.62
C LYS A 40 1.20 0.71 -13.80
N ARG A 41 0.57 0.82 -14.96
CA ARG A 41 0.95 0.07 -16.17
C ARG A 41 2.37 0.39 -16.63
N TYR A 42 2.80 1.65 -16.56
CA TYR A 42 4.18 2.02 -16.90
C TYR A 42 5.18 1.41 -15.92
N VAL A 43 4.89 1.46 -14.61
CA VAL A 43 5.72 0.81 -13.58
C VAL A 43 5.76 -0.71 -13.77
N ASP A 44 4.62 -1.34 -14.07
CA ASP A 44 4.54 -2.79 -14.31
C ASP A 44 5.32 -3.22 -15.56
N LYS A 45 5.27 -2.41 -16.63
CA LYS A 45 6.08 -2.64 -17.85
C LYS A 45 7.58 -2.50 -17.56
N ALA A 46 7.99 -1.42 -16.89
CA ALA A 46 9.38 -1.24 -16.48
C ALA A 46 9.87 -2.38 -15.57
N ARG A 47 9.06 -2.82 -14.61
CA ARG A 47 9.35 -4.00 -13.79
C ARG A 47 9.49 -5.27 -14.63
N THR A 48 8.66 -5.45 -15.65
CA THR A 48 8.71 -6.62 -16.55
C THR A 48 9.97 -6.62 -17.41
N GLU A 49 10.33 -5.47 -18.00
CA GLU A 49 11.57 -5.32 -18.80
C GLU A 49 12.82 -5.52 -17.94
N ILE A 50 12.84 -5.00 -16.70
CA ILE A 50 13.91 -5.27 -15.73
C ILE A 50 13.94 -6.75 -15.35
N LYS A 51 12.78 -7.37 -15.12
CA LYS A 51 12.66 -8.80 -14.76
C LYS A 51 13.12 -9.75 -15.88
N GLU A 52 12.94 -9.35 -17.13
CA GLU A 52 13.32 -10.14 -18.29
C GLU A 52 14.82 -10.01 -18.61
N SER A 53 15.43 -8.87 -18.25
CA SER A 53 16.87 -8.62 -18.40
C SER A 53 17.70 -8.97 -17.15
N VAL A 54 17.09 -8.93 -15.96
CA VAL A 54 17.68 -9.21 -14.65
C VAL A 54 16.96 -10.40 -14.05
N ASN A 55 17.69 -11.51 -13.92
CA ASN A 55 17.22 -12.70 -13.22
C ASN A 55 16.85 -12.28 -11.78
N LEU A 56 15.55 -12.33 -11.43
CA LEU A 56 15.00 -11.74 -10.20
C LEU A 56 15.64 -12.20 -8.90
N SER A 57 16.43 -13.26 -8.95
CA SER A 57 17.28 -13.71 -7.86
C SER A 57 18.20 -12.59 -7.32
N ASP A 58 18.57 -11.61 -8.15
CA ASP A 58 19.55 -10.57 -7.77
C ASP A 58 18.92 -9.28 -7.18
N LEU A 59 17.60 -9.08 -7.31
CA LEU A 59 16.91 -7.87 -6.85
C LEU A 59 16.25 -8.07 -5.48
N GLY A 60 17.08 -8.24 -4.43
CA GLY A 60 16.73 -7.98 -3.03
C GLY A 60 15.62 -8.83 -2.40
N LEU A 61 14.99 -9.74 -3.15
CA LEU A 61 13.99 -10.66 -2.61
C LEU A 61 14.64 -11.74 -1.73
N GLU A 62 15.91 -12.09 -1.96
CA GLU A 62 16.68 -12.91 -1.01
C GLU A 62 17.01 -12.14 0.28
N GLU A 63 17.41 -10.88 0.18
CA GLU A 63 17.78 -10.04 1.33
C GLU A 63 16.57 -9.76 2.25
N VAL A 64 15.40 -9.41 1.68
CA VAL A 64 14.16 -9.22 2.45
C VAL A 64 13.69 -10.53 3.10
N LYS A 65 13.88 -11.67 2.41
CA LYS A 65 13.52 -13.00 2.94
C LYS A 65 14.47 -13.44 4.05
N GLU A 66 15.74 -13.04 4.01
CA GLU A 66 16.71 -13.28 5.07
C GLU A 66 16.43 -12.40 6.29
N ILE A 67 16.10 -11.12 6.10
CA ILE A 67 15.69 -10.21 7.18
C ILE A 67 14.43 -10.71 7.89
N SER A 68 13.43 -11.22 7.15
CA SER A 68 12.24 -11.85 7.75
C SER A 68 12.58 -13.11 8.54
N ARG A 69 13.50 -13.97 8.05
CA ARG A 69 13.94 -15.15 8.80
C ARG A 69 14.67 -14.79 10.08
N LEU A 70 15.56 -13.80 10.04
CA LEU A 70 16.29 -13.34 11.23
C LEU A 70 15.33 -12.75 12.27
N THR A 71 14.31 -12.02 11.83
CA THR A 71 13.28 -11.47 12.73
C THR A 71 12.37 -12.56 13.33
N GLU A 72 12.06 -13.62 12.58
CA GLU A 72 11.27 -14.77 13.07
C GLU A 72 12.01 -15.66 14.08
N LEU A 73 13.35 -15.69 14.04
CA LEU A 73 14.14 -16.46 14.99
C LEU A 73 14.32 -15.75 16.34
N ASP A 74 14.19 -14.42 16.40
CA ASP A 74 14.22 -13.65 17.64
C ASP A 74 12.88 -13.72 18.41
N ASP A 75 11.73 -13.74 17.74
CA ASP A 75 10.40 -13.84 18.39
C ASP A 75 10.21 -15.16 19.16
N LYS A 76 10.75 -16.27 18.63
CA LYS A 76 10.56 -17.59 19.24
C LYS A 76 11.45 -17.85 20.46
N LYS A 77 12.42 -16.96 20.75
CA LYS A 77 13.33 -17.09 21.89
C LYS A 77 12.89 -16.25 23.10
N GLY A 78 12.04 -15.24 22.89
CA GLY A 78 11.51 -14.38 23.95
C GLY A 78 10.40 -14.98 24.82
N ARG A 79 9.73 -16.04 24.37
CA ARG A 79 8.58 -16.69 25.06
C ARG A 79 8.95 -17.81 26.04
N ARG A 80 10.23 -17.99 26.35
CA ARG A 80 10.70 -19.02 27.31
C ARG A 80 11.22 -18.43 28.61
N THR A 81 11.35 -17.12 28.71
CA THR A 81 11.99 -16.46 29.87
C THR A 81 10.96 -15.84 30.81
N ASP A 82 9.71 -15.75 30.37
CA ASP A 82 8.53 -15.30 31.11
C ASP A 82 7.80 -16.43 31.86
N ASP A 83 8.08 -17.70 31.56
CA ASP A 83 7.52 -18.86 32.26
C ASP A 83 8.32 -19.29 33.52
N ILE A 84 9.36 -18.54 33.91
CA ILE A 84 10.26 -18.90 35.04
C ILE A 84 10.36 -17.81 36.13
N THR A 85 9.42 -16.87 36.22
CA THR A 85 9.27 -15.94 37.35
C THR A 85 7.83 -15.91 37.81
#